data_AF-A0A8J2L9W2-F1
#
_entry.id   AF-A0A8J2L9W2-F1
#
_cell.length_a   1.000
_cell.length_b   1.000
_cell.length_c   1.000
_cell.angle_alpha   90.00
_cell.angle_beta   90.00
_cell.angle_gamma   90.00
#
_symmetry.space_group_name_H-M   'P 1'
#
loop_
_entity.id
_entity.type
_entity.pdbx_description
1 polymer ?
#
loop_
_entity_poly.entity_id
_entity_poly.type
_entity_poly.pdbx_seq_one_letter_code
_entity_poly.pdbx_strand_id
1 'polypeptide(L)' 'MTSLTYKKTGFSRGSTRDGGDIGSSPIYFDRAIPSSLPPELQDFLKKCLTTNEHSRWTATQQLEHTCLKMQLQKGP' A
#
# COMPACT_ATOMS: atom_id res chain seq x y z
N MET A 1 -11.60 36.68 -9.36
CA MET A 1 -10.93 35.62 -10.13
C MET A 1 -9.43 35.82 -10.00
N THR A 2 -8.78 35.18 -9.02
CA THR A 2 -7.33 35.33 -8.79
C THR A 2 -6.61 34.12 -9.38
N SER A 3 -5.94 34.33 -10.52
CA SER A 3 -5.07 33.34 -11.15
C SER A 3 -3.84 33.07 -10.30
N LEU A 4 -3.67 31.82 -9.87
CA LEU A 4 -2.44 31.35 -9.25
C LEU A 4 -1.44 30.95 -10.35
N THR A 5 -0.43 31.77 -10.59
CA THR A 5 0.68 31.45 -11.50
C THR A 5 1.76 30.68 -10.74
N TYR A 6 1.90 29.39 -11.03
CA TYR A 6 2.98 28.57 -10.49
C TYR A 6 4.25 28.78 -11.30
N LYS A 7 5.36 29.00 -10.60
CA LYS A 7 6.68 29.28 -11.18
C LYS A 7 7.46 27.97 -11.17
N LYS A 8 7.55 27.32 -12.33
CA LYS A 8 8.31 26.07 -12.50
C LYS A 8 9.80 26.41 -12.45
N THR A 9 10.43 26.28 -11.29
CA THR A 9 11.87 26.43 -11.14
C THR A 9 12.57 25.24 -11.81
N GLY A 10 13.41 25.55 -12.80
CA GLY A 10 14.20 24.57 -13.54
C GLY A 10 15.23 23.90 -12.64
N PHE A 11 15.33 22.57 -12.74
CA PHE A 11 16.33 21.78 -12.05
C PHE A 11 17.46 21.44 -13.04
N SER A 12 18.57 22.16 -12.97
CA SER A 12 19.78 21.85 -13.72
C SER A 12 20.47 20.64 -13.09
N ARG A 13 20.51 19.49 -13.79
CA ARG A 13 21.38 18.36 -13.43
C ARG A 13 22.66 18.41 -14.25
N GLY A 14 23.73 18.88 -13.63
CA GLY A 14 25.08 18.47 -13.99
C GLY A 14 25.66 17.72 -12.79
N SER A 15 26.17 16.50 -13.02
CA SER A 15 27.46 16.00 -12.50
C SER A 15 27.51 14.48 -12.65
N THR A 16 28.31 14.03 -13.61
CA THR A 16 28.83 12.67 -13.73
C THR A 16 29.47 12.24 -12.42
N ARG A 17 29.10 11.05 -11.91
CA ARG A 17 29.93 10.28 -10.97
C ARG A 17 29.82 8.80 -11.30
N ASP A 18 30.99 8.26 -11.58
CA ASP A 18 31.38 6.87 -11.72
C ASP A 18 30.53 5.81 -11.00
N GLY A 19 30.27 4.74 -11.76
CA GLY A 19 30.74 3.40 -11.40
C GLY A 19 30.42 2.91 -9.99
N GLY A 20 29.26 2.27 -9.85
CA GLY A 20 28.87 1.52 -8.66
C GLY A 20 27.51 0.84 -8.88
N ASP A 21 27.45 -0.10 -9.83
CA ASP A 21 26.33 -1.02 -9.97
C ASP A 21 26.37 -2.01 -8.78
N ILE A 22 25.85 -1.55 -7.64
CA ILE A 22 25.13 -2.44 -6.76
C ILE A 22 23.67 -2.26 -7.13
N GLY A 23 23.20 -3.14 -8.02
CA GLY A 23 21.78 -3.33 -8.27
C GLY A 23 21.06 -3.53 -6.92
N SER A 24 20.59 -2.43 -6.35
CA SER A 24 19.64 -2.44 -5.26
C SER A 24 18.35 -2.90 -5.91
N SER A 25 18.17 -4.22 -5.99
CA SER A 25 16.86 -4.80 -6.23
C SER A 25 15.91 -4.04 -5.31
N PRO A 26 14.85 -3.40 -5.84
CA PRO A 26 13.87 -2.81 -4.95
C PRO A 26 13.40 -3.96 -4.07
N ILE A 27 13.71 -3.87 -2.78
CA ILE A 27 13.19 -4.74 -1.74
C ILE A 27 11.70 -4.44 -1.66
N TYR A 28 10.97 -4.88 -2.69
CA TYR A 28 9.57 -5.17 -2.59
C TYR A 28 9.54 -6.27 -1.55
N PHE A 29 9.28 -5.88 -0.31
CA PHE A 29 8.77 -6.79 0.69
C PHE A 29 7.56 -7.45 0.02
N ASP A 30 7.77 -8.66 -0.51
CA ASP A 30 6.67 -9.53 -0.80
C ASP A 30 5.96 -9.66 0.54
N ARG A 31 4.81 -9.00 0.67
CA ARG A 31 4.01 -8.99 1.90
C ARG A 31 3.31 -10.32 1.97
N ALA A 32 4.12 -11.38 2.06
CA ALA A 32 3.68 -12.73 2.24
C ALA A 32 2.94 -12.78 3.57
N ILE A 33 1.67 -13.14 3.48
CA ILE A 33 0.82 -13.26 4.66
C ILE A 33 1.20 -14.57 5.34
N PRO A 34 1.60 -14.55 6.61
CA PRO A 34 2.10 -15.76 7.27
C PRO A 34 0.99 -16.81 7.35
N SER A 35 1.32 -18.04 6.98
CA SER A 35 0.42 -19.20 7.00
C SER A 35 0.01 -19.63 8.41
N SER A 36 0.70 -19.13 9.44
CA SER A 36 0.38 -19.36 10.86
C SER A 36 -0.87 -18.61 11.33
N LEU A 37 -1.39 -17.65 10.56
CA LEU A 37 -2.59 -16.91 10.91
C LEU A 37 -3.85 -17.74 10.63
N PRO A 38 -4.98 -17.46 11.30
CA PRO A 38 -6.26 -18.04 10.94
C PRO A 38 -6.59 -17.78 9.45
N PRO A 39 -7.17 -18.74 8.72
CA PRO A 39 -7.48 -18.58 7.28
C PRO A 39 -8.29 -17.33 6.98
N GLU A 40 -9.22 -16.99 7.88
CA GLU A 40 -10.10 -15.84 7.75
C GLU A 40 -9.36 -14.50 7.91
N LEU A 41 -8.40 -14.44 8.83
CA LEU A 41 -7.53 -13.27 8.98
C LEU A 41 -6.55 -13.15 7.81
N GLN A 42 -6.08 -14.29 7.27
CA GLN A 42 -5.27 -14.26 6.06
C GLN A 42 -6.04 -13.68 4.88
N ASP A 43 -7.27 -14.13 4.63
CA ASP A 43 -8.11 -13.63 3.55
C ASP A 43 -8.41 -12.13 3.68
N PHE A 44 -8.74 -11.69 4.90
CA PHE A 44 -8.90 -10.28 5.22
C PHE A 44 -7.65 -9.47 4.84
N LEU A 45 -6.47 -9.88 5.29
CA LEU A 45 -5.23 -9.18 5.00
C LEU A 45 -4.89 -9.19 3.50
N LYS A 46 -5.20 -10.27 2.75
CA LYS A 46 -5.04 -10.32 1.29
C LYS A 46 -5.83 -9.20 0.63
N LYS A 47 -7.11 -9.06 0.99
CA LYS A 47 -8.01 -8.04 0.44
C LYS A 47 -7.61 -6.61 0.81
N CYS A 48 -7.05 -6.42 2.00
CA CYS A 48 -6.56 -5.13 2.48
C CYS A 48 -5.25 -4.71 1.79
N LEU A 49 -4.34 -5.66 1.59
CA LEU A 49 -2.98 -5.41 1.10
C LEU A 49 -2.83 -5.63 -0.42
N THR A 50 -3.94 -5.85 -1.14
CA THR A 50 -3.95 -5.95 -2.61
C THR A 50 -3.25 -4.74 -3.25
N THR A 51 -2.22 -5.01 -4.05
CA THR A 51 -1.40 -3.97 -4.68
C THR A 51 -2.19 -3.17 -5.72
N ASN A 52 -3.06 -3.84 -6.48
CA ASN A 52 -3.96 -3.19 -7.41
C ASN A 52 -5.06 -2.44 -6.63
N GLU A 53 -5.05 -1.11 -6.72
CA GLU A 53 -6.04 -0.25 -6.05
C GLU A 53 -7.49 -0.57 -6.46
N HIS A 54 -7.72 -0.90 -7.73
CA HIS A 54 -9.05 -1.19 -8.27
C HIS A 54 -9.61 -2.51 -7.75
N SER A 55 -8.73 -3.42 -7.31
CA SER A 55 -9.09 -4.71 -6.71
C SER A 55 -9.01 -4.70 -5.18
N ARG A 56 -8.51 -3.61 -4.58
CA ARG A 56 -8.44 -3.46 -3.12
C ARG A 56 -9.82 -3.15 -2.58
N TRP A 57 -10.20 -3.84 -1.51
CA TRP A 57 -11.47 -3.58 -0.87
C TRP A 57 -11.50 -2.17 -0.25
N THR A 58 -12.63 -1.48 -0.38
CA THR A 58 -12.86 -0.21 0.32
C THR A 58 -13.02 -0.44 1.82
N ALA A 59 -12.90 0.61 2.63
CA ALA A 59 -13.09 0.50 4.08
C ALA A 59 -14.47 -0.10 4.44
N THR A 60 -15.54 0.30 3.74
CA THR A 60 -16.89 -0.24 3.95
C THR A 60 -16.97 -1.73 3.62
N GLN A 61 -16.31 -2.19 2.55
CA GLN A 61 -16.24 -3.61 2.19
C GLN A 61 -15.43 -4.42 3.22
N GLN A 62 -14.35 -3.84 3.76
CA GLN A 62 -13.54 -4.47 4.80
C GLN A 62 -14.33 -4.66 6.09
N LEU A 63 -15.16 -3.70 6.50
CA LEU A 63 -16.00 -3.80 7.69
C LEU A 63 -17.03 -4.94 7.60
N GLU A 64 -17.47 -5.27 6.39
CA GLU A 64 -18.39 -6.39 6.15
C GLU A 64 -17.73 -7.77 6.23
N HIS A 65 -16.39 -7.82 6.30
CA HIS A 65 -15.65 -9.07 6.42
C HIS A 65 -15.93 -9.74 7.77
N THR A 66 -16.08 -11.06 7.76
CA THR A 66 -16.41 -11.86 8.95
C THR A 66 -15.40 -11.66 10.08
N CYS A 67 -14.12 -11.54 9.74
CA CYS A 67 -13.03 -11.21 10.68
C CYS A 67 -13.33 -9.98 11.55
N LEU A 68 -13.96 -8.93 11.00
CA LEU A 68 -14.31 -7.72 11.76
C LEU A 68 -15.73 -7.81 12.33
N LYS A 69 -16.69 -8.37 11.59
CA LYS A 69 -18.07 -8.54 12.08
C LYS A 69 -18.14 -9.30 13.40
N MET A 70 -17.37 -10.37 13.55
CA MET A 70 -17.35 -11.15 14.79
C MET A 70 -16.79 -10.36 15.98
N GLN A 71 -15.85 -9.45 15.74
CA GLN A 71 -15.23 -8.63 16.79
C GLN A 71 -16.10 -7.41 17.14
N LEU A 72 -16.76 -6.82 16.15
CA LEU A 72 -17.59 -5.62 16.32
C LEU A 72 -18.98 -5.91 16.90
N GLN A 73 -19.52 -7.12 16.70
CA GLN A 73 -20.77 -7.56 17.35
C GLN A 73 -20.59 -7.81 18.85
N LYS A 74 -19.35 -7.95 19.31
CA LYS A 74 -19.01 -7.95 20.73
C LYS A 74 -18.95 -6.50 21.22
N GLY A 75 -20.10 -5.83 21.22
CA GLY A 75 -20.27 -4.55 21.89
C GLY A 75 -20.04 -4.68 23.41
N PRO A 76 -19.84 -3.57 24.14
CA PRO A 76 -19.74 -3.58 25.59
C PRO A 76 -20.96 -4.23 26.27
#